data_AF-A0A326QV12-F1
#
_entry.id   AF-A0A326QV12-F1
#
_cell.length_a   1.000
_cell.length_b   1.000
_cell.length_c   1.000
_cell.angle_alpha   90.00
_cell.angle_beta   90.00
_cell.angle_gamma   90.00
#
_symmetry.space_group_name_H-M   'P 1'
#
loop_
_entity.id
_entity.type
_entity.pdbx_description
1 polymer ?
#
loop_
_entity_poly.entity_id
_entity_poly.type
_entity_poly.pdbx_seq_one_letter_code
_entity_poly.pdbx_strand_id
1 'polypeptide(L)'
;MSATPVTALQEVANVRLMLQQQAHPGAKVPVTVCRQVIDCAIKQTKLISSRDNGPGIDTGDILCEGHLTRAALLPPATAQSNPWDWLSDEQAWQTPGLRATFQPAPLAPATEQPRPTTVQVPAEGVCWLGDLSLLQTPGVLPLSPRAVFAAASLLMIGQAYGPGGIGLQVQPELGEAISFALKPNRVLVLETGDSLNLIAERYGTTVQTLRAVNPDLAQQGPITTAAGDTLNVLAARHGTTVDYLRKLNPSLLRADGHTTAAGDTLKQLAIDYDTTVDWLRLYNPDYDRSPRSDPLPVGVTLEVPAIRPSDPLDPGQVLQVPLIRPATLLSAGGWIYLPPLRGVSAADDLWDVDLTPDPPPVTP
;
A
#
# COMPACT_ATOMS: atom_id res chain seq x y z
N MET A 1 24.13 -9.66 30.69
CA MET A 1 22.74 -9.21 30.48
C MET A 1 21.85 -10.20 31.24
N SER A 2 21.12 -9.76 32.26
CA SER A 2 20.24 -10.67 33.00
C SER A 2 19.09 -11.08 32.10
N ALA A 3 18.90 -12.38 31.88
CA ALA A 3 17.78 -12.90 31.12
C ALA A 3 16.47 -12.36 31.73
N THR A 4 15.63 -11.72 30.91
CA THR A 4 14.27 -11.36 31.28
C THR A 4 13.53 -12.63 31.74
N PRO A 5 12.72 -12.56 32.80
CA PRO A 5 12.01 -13.74 33.29
C PRO A 5 11.07 -14.28 32.21
N VAL A 6 11.21 -15.55 31.84
CA VAL A 6 10.31 -16.24 30.90
C VAL A 6 8.94 -16.39 31.57
N THR A 7 7.87 -15.97 30.90
CA THR A 7 6.50 -16.15 31.40
C THR A 7 5.90 -17.44 30.86
N ALA A 8 4.94 -18.02 31.59
CA ALA A 8 4.23 -19.23 31.15
C ALA A 8 3.55 -19.06 29.78
N LEU A 9 3.12 -17.85 29.42
CA LEU A 9 2.51 -17.59 28.11
C LEU A 9 3.52 -17.64 26.96
N GLN A 10 4.81 -17.43 27.22
CA GLN A 10 5.84 -17.50 26.18
C GLN A 10 5.99 -18.92 25.62
N GLU A 11 5.76 -19.95 26.43
CA GLU A 11 5.89 -21.36 26.02
C GLU A 11 4.80 -21.80 25.04
N VAL A 12 3.65 -21.10 25.01
CA VAL A 12 2.52 -21.41 24.13
C VAL A 12 2.50 -20.55 22.87
N ALA A 13 3.47 -19.65 22.69
CA ALA A 13 3.58 -18.84 21.48
C ALA A 13 3.79 -19.72 20.24
N ASN A 14 2.99 -19.51 19.20
CA ASN A 14 3.03 -20.30 17.97
C ASN A 14 3.15 -19.45 16.70
N VAL A 15 3.10 -18.12 16.81
CA VAL A 15 3.25 -17.19 15.69
C VAL A 15 4.04 -15.97 16.14
N ARG A 16 4.88 -15.45 15.23
CA ARG A 16 5.47 -14.12 15.35
C ARG A 16 4.88 -13.17 14.32
N LEU A 17 4.47 -12.00 14.76
CA LEU A 17 3.94 -10.91 13.97
C LEU A 17 4.92 -9.74 13.96
N MET A 18 5.05 -9.09 12.80
CA MET A 18 5.64 -7.76 12.70
C MET A 18 4.59 -6.83 12.10
N LEU A 19 4.18 -5.82 12.86
CA LEU A 19 3.19 -4.84 12.46
C LEU A 19 3.83 -3.47 12.31
N GLN A 20 3.40 -2.72 11.30
CA GLN A 20 3.88 -1.35 11.09
C GLN A 20 3.02 -0.37 11.89
N GLN A 21 3.62 0.30 12.87
CA GLN A 21 2.94 1.38 13.58
C GLN A 21 3.07 2.66 12.75
N GLN A 22 1.91 3.19 12.35
CA GLN A 22 1.82 4.44 11.59
C GLN A 22 1.83 5.65 12.53
N ALA A 23 2.39 6.77 12.07
CA ALA A 23 2.37 8.04 12.78
C ALA A 23 0.93 8.51 13.07
N HIS A 24 0.03 8.31 12.12
CA HIS A 24 -1.39 8.63 12.22
C HIS A 24 -2.21 7.56 11.48
N PRO A 25 -3.14 6.86 12.16
CA PRO A 25 -4.01 5.89 11.51
C PRO A 25 -4.86 6.56 10.43
N GLY A 26 -5.00 5.90 9.27
CA GLY A 26 -5.83 6.39 8.18
C GLY A 26 -5.27 7.59 7.41
N ALA A 27 -4.02 8.00 7.64
CA ALA A 27 -3.37 9.02 6.82
C ALA A 27 -3.30 8.57 5.34
N LYS A 28 -3.57 9.49 4.41
CA LYS A 28 -3.48 9.22 2.95
C LYS A 28 -2.08 8.74 2.52
N VAL A 29 -1.05 9.21 3.23
CA VAL A 29 0.34 8.77 3.07
C VAL A 29 0.80 8.26 4.44
N PRO A 30 0.64 6.96 4.72
CA PRO A 30 1.03 6.39 5.99
C PRO A 30 2.57 6.43 6.14
N VAL A 31 3.04 6.92 7.28
CA VAL A 31 4.47 6.95 7.63
C VAL A 31 4.70 6.03 8.82
N THR A 32 5.44 4.94 8.59
CA THR A 32 5.79 3.98 9.64
C THR A 32 6.80 4.62 10.60
N VAL A 33 6.43 4.77 11.87
CA VAL A 33 7.29 5.35 12.92
C VAL A 33 8.10 4.31 13.67
N CYS A 34 7.58 3.09 13.79
CA CYS A 34 8.28 1.93 14.34
C CYS A 34 7.63 0.64 13.85
N ARG A 35 8.33 -0.47 14.05
CA ARG A 35 7.83 -1.82 13.79
C ARG A 35 7.62 -2.53 15.13
N GLN A 36 6.47 -3.15 15.28
CA GLN A 36 6.03 -3.80 16.50
C GLN A 36 6.11 -5.30 16.30
N VAL A 37 7.05 -5.94 17.01
CA VAL A 37 7.26 -7.37 16.93
C VAL A 37 6.53 -8.02 18.10
N ILE A 38 5.61 -8.93 17.80
CA ILE A 38 4.73 -9.54 18.78
C ILE A 38 4.77 -11.04 18.58
N ASP A 39 4.99 -11.79 19.65
CA ASP A 39 4.67 -13.22 19.61
C ASP A 39 3.34 -13.46 20.29
N CYS A 40 2.56 -14.32 19.69
CA CYS A 40 1.21 -14.63 20.12
C CYS A 40 0.95 -16.13 20.07
N ALA A 41 0.00 -16.54 20.91
CA ALA A 41 -0.58 -17.86 20.88
C ALA A 41 -1.96 -17.72 20.24
N ILE A 42 -2.10 -18.23 19.02
CA ILE A 42 -3.29 -18.02 18.19
C ILE A 42 -3.94 -19.34 17.78
N LYS A 43 -5.24 -19.25 17.47
CA LYS A 43 -6.02 -20.31 16.86
C LYS A 43 -6.77 -19.74 15.65
N GLN A 44 -6.82 -20.51 14.56
CA GLN A 44 -7.69 -20.20 13.44
C GLN A 44 -9.14 -20.41 13.86
N THR A 45 -9.94 -19.36 13.75
CA THR A 45 -11.35 -19.39 14.17
C THR A 45 -12.25 -19.73 12.99
N LYS A 46 -12.19 -18.94 11.90
CA LYS A 46 -13.05 -19.12 10.72
C LYS A 46 -12.43 -18.51 9.47
N LEU A 47 -12.91 -18.94 8.31
CA LEU A 47 -12.74 -18.18 7.06
C LEU A 47 -13.67 -16.97 7.08
N ILE A 48 -13.17 -15.85 6.56
CA ILE A 48 -13.91 -14.60 6.50
C ILE A 48 -14.83 -14.65 5.28
N SER A 49 -16.12 -14.53 5.57
CA SER A 49 -17.17 -14.52 4.56
C SER A 49 -17.40 -13.10 4.02
N SER A 50 -18.10 -12.97 2.89
CA SER A 50 -18.49 -11.66 2.36
C SER A 50 -19.34 -10.82 3.32
N ARG A 51 -20.01 -11.44 4.30
CA ARG A 51 -20.77 -10.75 5.35
C ARG A 51 -19.88 -10.18 6.45
N ASP A 52 -18.69 -10.73 6.62
CA ASP A 52 -17.71 -10.34 7.62
C ASP A 52 -16.65 -9.39 7.05
N ASN A 53 -16.74 -9.04 5.76
CA ASN A 53 -15.81 -8.12 5.12
C ASN A 53 -15.85 -6.73 5.75
N GLY A 54 -14.68 -6.09 5.81
CA GLY A 54 -14.51 -4.75 6.34
C GLY A 54 -13.16 -4.18 5.97
N PRO A 55 -12.82 -2.97 6.44
CA PRO A 55 -11.52 -2.35 6.19
C PRO A 55 -10.37 -3.27 6.64
N GLY A 56 -9.46 -3.59 5.71
CA GLY A 56 -8.31 -4.46 5.98
C GLY A 56 -8.62 -5.97 5.94
N ILE A 57 -9.85 -6.37 5.59
CA ILE A 57 -10.27 -7.77 5.57
C ILE A 57 -10.90 -8.12 4.23
N ASP A 58 -10.37 -9.15 3.56
CA ASP A 58 -10.90 -9.66 2.30
C ASP A 58 -11.63 -10.99 2.50
N THR A 59 -12.62 -11.27 1.64
CA THR A 59 -13.29 -12.58 1.63
C THR A 59 -12.28 -13.67 1.30
N GLY A 60 -12.28 -14.73 2.09
CA GLY A 60 -11.34 -15.84 1.96
C GLY A 60 -10.09 -15.71 2.83
N ASP A 61 -9.87 -14.57 3.50
CA ASP A 61 -8.89 -14.47 4.57
C ASP A 61 -9.28 -15.35 5.77
N ILE A 62 -8.32 -15.64 6.65
CA ILE A 62 -8.54 -16.50 7.81
C ILE A 62 -8.53 -15.63 9.07
N LEU A 63 -9.63 -15.62 9.82
CA LEU A 63 -9.68 -14.97 11.12
C LEU A 63 -8.92 -15.82 12.14
N CYS A 64 -7.92 -15.21 12.77
CA CYS A 64 -7.15 -15.79 13.86
C CYS A 64 -7.40 -14.99 15.14
N GLU A 65 -7.62 -15.69 16.24
CA GLU A 65 -7.83 -15.10 17.57
C GLU A 65 -6.93 -15.79 18.59
N GLY A 66 -6.53 -15.04 19.61
CA GLY A 66 -5.58 -15.55 20.58
C GLY A 66 -5.20 -14.51 21.61
N HIS A 67 -3.99 -14.65 22.15
CA HIS A 67 -3.43 -13.69 23.10
C HIS A 67 -1.96 -13.37 22.84
N LEU A 68 -1.56 -12.17 23.26
CA LEU A 68 -0.18 -11.70 23.20
C LEU A 68 0.68 -12.37 24.30
N THR A 69 1.90 -12.77 23.94
CA THR A 69 2.84 -13.48 24.83
C THR A 69 4.14 -12.72 25.08
N ARG A 70 4.60 -11.92 24.10
CA ARG A 70 5.72 -10.97 24.25
C ARG A 70 5.64 -9.90 23.17
N ALA A 71 6.23 -8.74 23.44
CA ALA A 71 6.30 -7.62 22.50
C ALA A 71 7.67 -6.94 22.53
N ALA A 72 8.12 -6.46 21.37
CA ALA A 72 9.35 -5.71 21.20
C ALA A 72 9.15 -4.59 20.16
N LEU A 73 10.03 -3.60 20.21
CA LEU A 73 10.07 -2.49 19.26
C LEU A 73 11.31 -2.56 18.41
N LEU A 74 11.10 -2.41 17.11
CA LEU A 74 12.17 -2.19 16.14
C LEU A 74 12.02 -0.79 15.52
N PRO A 75 13.15 -0.16 15.15
CA PRO A 75 13.10 1.08 14.38
C PRO A 75 12.40 0.84 13.02
N PRO A 76 11.90 1.90 12.37
CA PRO A 76 11.37 1.78 11.01
C PRO A 76 12.46 1.23 10.09
N ALA A 77 12.08 0.39 9.13
CA ALA A 77 13.02 -0.22 8.22
C ALA A 77 13.67 0.85 7.32
N THR A 78 14.97 0.75 7.11
CA THR A 78 15.73 1.57 6.17
C THR A 78 16.32 0.70 5.07
N ALA A 79 16.82 1.31 3.98
CA ALA A 79 17.45 0.57 2.88
C ALA A 79 18.68 -0.27 3.34
N GLN A 80 19.28 0.07 4.48
CA GLN A 80 20.42 -0.65 5.07
C GLN A 80 20.01 -1.61 6.20
N SER A 81 18.74 -1.61 6.61
CA SER A 81 18.26 -2.52 7.64
C SER A 81 18.23 -3.96 7.14
N ASN A 82 18.52 -4.92 8.02
CA ASN A 82 18.29 -6.33 7.74
C ASN A 82 16.77 -6.57 7.59
N PRO A 83 16.26 -7.03 6.43
CA PRO A 83 14.83 -7.23 6.22
C PRO A 83 14.22 -8.32 7.13
N TRP A 84 15.06 -9.16 7.74
CA TRP A 84 14.67 -10.27 8.61
C TRP A 84 14.96 -10.03 10.08
N ASP A 85 15.37 -8.82 10.48
CA ASP A 85 15.69 -8.49 11.87
C ASP A 85 14.58 -8.81 12.87
N TRP A 86 13.31 -8.67 12.48
CA TRP A 86 12.13 -9.05 13.26
C TRP A 86 12.01 -10.57 13.51
N LEU A 87 12.69 -11.40 12.70
CA LEU A 87 12.81 -12.84 12.91
C LEU A 87 14.01 -13.24 13.79
N SER A 88 14.78 -12.28 14.32
CA SER A 88 15.84 -12.59 15.28
C SER A 88 15.27 -13.30 16.51
N ASP A 89 15.84 -14.43 16.93
CA ASP A 89 15.43 -15.15 18.15
C ASP A 89 15.61 -14.28 19.41
N GLU A 90 16.66 -13.45 19.41
CA GLU A 90 16.86 -12.37 20.36
C GLU A 90 16.23 -11.07 19.86
N GLN A 91 15.37 -10.47 20.69
CA GLN A 91 14.87 -9.11 20.53
C GLN A 91 15.03 -8.37 21.85
N ALA A 92 14.96 -7.03 21.80
CA ALA A 92 14.78 -6.20 22.98
C ALA A 92 13.34 -6.33 23.51
N TRP A 93 12.98 -7.54 23.97
CA TRP A 93 11.67 -7.85 24.54
C TRP A 93 11.39 -6.93 25.71
N GLN A 94 10.23 -6.26 25.67
CA GLN A 94 9.79 -5.46 26.80
C GLN A 94 9.44 -6.37 27.98
N THR A 95 9.48 -5.83 29.20
CA THR A 95 9.23 -6.57 30.43
C THR A 95 8.00 -7.48 30.26
N PRO A 96 8.08 -8.76 30.62
CA PRO A 96 6.94 -9.65 30.50
C PRO A 96 5.78 -9.07 31.30
N GLY A 97 4.60 -8.93 30.67
CA GLY A 97 3.49 -8.18 31.26
C GLY A 97 3.12 -6.95 30.47
N LEU A 98 4.06 -6.30 29.78
CA LEU A 98 3.81 -4.97 29.21
C LEU A 98 3.74 -4.97 27.70
N ARG A 99 2.70 -4.31 27.20
CA ARG A 99 2.58 -3.96 25.79
C ARG A 99 3.67 -2.98 25.38
N ALA A 100 4.21 -3.21 24.19
CA ALA A 100 5.20 -2.33 23.61
C ALA A 100 4.67 -0.92 23.32
N THR A 101 5.25 0.07 24.02
CA THR A 101 4.91 1.50 23.85
C THR A 101 6.00 2.25 23.10
N PHE A 102 5.63 2.90 22.01
CA PHE A 102 6.47 3.83 21.28
C PHE A 102 6.33 5.23 21.86
N GLN A 103 7.46 5.84 22.20
CA GLN A 103 7.56 7.21 22.64
C GLN A 103 7.87 8.12 21.44
N PRO A 104 6.92 8.96 20.95
CA PRO A 104 7.18 9.83 19.82
C PRO A 104 8.19 10.92 20.17
N ALA A 105 8.92 11.40 19.16
CA ALA A 105 9.76 12.58 19.31
C ALA A 105 8.89 13.83 19.53
N PRO A 106 9.30 14.77 20.39
CA PRO A 106 8.58 16.04 20.56
C PRO A 106 8.65 16.88 19.29
N LEU A 107 7.49 17.37 18.83
CA LEU A 107 7.41 18.36 17.74
C LEU A 107 7.78 19.74 18.30
N ALA A 108 8.81 20.40 17.78
CA ALA A 108 9.12 21.77 18.20
C ALA A 108 7.99 22.73 17.78
N PRO A 109 7.57 23.71 18.62
CA PRO A 109 8.06 24.06 19.95
C PRO A 109 7.16 23.48 21.07
N ALA A 110 7.15 22.16 21.26
CA ALA A 110 6.40 21.55 22.37
C ALA A 110 7.14 21.69 23.70
N THR A 111 6.44 22.16 24.74
CA THR A 111 6.92 22.23 26.13
C THR A 111 6.75 20.93 26.90
N GLU A 112 5.91 20.00 26.40
CA GLU A 112 5.65 18.70 27.03
C GLU A 112 6.01 17.55 26.10
N GLN A 113 6.51 16.46 26.68
CA GLN A 113 6.74 15.23 25.92
C GLN A 113 5.39 14.63 25.50
N PRO A 114 5.25 14.18 24.23
CA PRO A 114 4.04 13.51 23.80
C PRO A 114 3.82 12.23 24.63
N ARG A 115 2.57 11.78 24.77
CA ARG A 115 2.28 10.56 25.51
C ARG A 115 2.82 9.33 24.76
N PRO A 116 3.29 8.28 25.46
CA PRO A 116 3.57 7.00 24.83
C PRO A 116 2.35 6.47 24.10
N THR A 117 2.57 5.85 22.95
CA THR A 117 1.54 5.30 22.08
C THR A 117 1.81 3.82 21.83
N THR A 118 0.79 3.08 21.40
CA THR A 118 0.92 1.65 21.05
C THR A 118 0.40 1.44 19.63
N VAL A 119 0.47 0.19 19.12
CA VAL A 119 -0.17 -0.16 17.85
C VAL A 119 -1.65 0.21 17.90
N GLN A 120 -2.07 1.05 16.94
CA GLN A 120 -3.46 1.39 16.70
C GLN A 120 -3.99 0.52 15.57
N VAL A 121 -5.18 -0.05 15.77
CA VAL A 121 -5.85 -0.90 14.77
C VAL A 121 -6.79 -0.08 13.88
N PRO A 122 -7.00 -0.48 12.61
CA PRO A 122 -6.36 -1.59 11.92
C PRO A 122 -4.88 -1.32 11.61
N ALA A 123 -4.04 -2.36 11.68
CA ALA A 123 -2.62 -2.27 11.36
C ALA A 123 -2.20 -3.40 10.43
N GLU A 124 -1.41 -3.08 9.41
CA GLU A 124 -0.91 -4.04 8.44
C GLU A 124 0.50 -4.53 8.82
N GLY A 125 0.80 -5.77 8.43
CA GLY A 125 2.08 -6.38 8.68
C GLY A 125 2.20 -7.78 8.11
N VAL A 126 3.13 -8.52 8.68
CA VAL A 126 3.47 -9.89 8.26
C VAL A 126 3.56 -10.82 9.44
N CYS A 127 3.36 -12.10 9.18
CA CYS A 127 3.44 -13.15 10.18
C CYS A 127 4.34 -14.30 9.72
N TRP A 128 5.09 -14.83 10.68
CA TRP A 128 5.79 -16.10 10.58
C TRP A 128 4.99 -17.16 11.34
N LEU A 129 4.51 -18.15 10.59
CA LEU A 129 3.70 -19.27 11.07
C LEU A 129 4.54 -20.53 11.38
N GLY A 130 5.87 -20.40 11.35
CA GLY A 130 6.79 -21.53 11.48
C GLY A 130 7.20 -21.77 12.91
N ASP A 131 7.99 -22.81 13.10
CA ASP A 131 8.55 -23.13 14.40
C ASP A 131 9.45 -21.97 14.89
N LEU A 132 9.05 -21.33 15.99
CA LEU A 132 9.76 -20.21 16.59
C LEU A 132 11.13 -20.62 17.15
N SER A 133 11.36 -21.91 17.42
CA SER A 133 12.66 -22.42 17.87
C SER A 133 13.72 -22.44 16.77
N LEU A 134 13.33 -22.30 15.50
CA LEU A 134 14.23 -22.28 14.35
C LEU A 134 14.74 -20.86 14.01
N LEU A 135 14.28 -19.84 14.74
CA LEU A 135 14.72 -18.47 14.57
C LEU A 135 16.19 -18.31 15.00
N GLN A 136 16.91 -17.36 14.40
CA GLN A 136 18.35 -17.16 14.62
C GLN A 136 18.67 -15.66 14.66
N THR A 137 19.65 -15.23 15.47
CA THR A 137 20.17 -13.84 15.51
C THR A 137 21.23 -13.63 14.42
N PRO A 138 21.22 -12.51 13.67
CA PRO A 138 20.43 -11.29 13.86
C PRO A 138 19.11 -11.26 13.08
N GLY A 139 18.52 -12.43 12.80
CA GLY A 139 17.38 -12.61 11.90
C GLY A 139 17.87 -12.96 10.50
N VAL A 140 17.44 -14.11 9.99
CA VAL A 140 17.81 -14.61 8.66
C VAL A 140 16.57 -15.03 7.88
N LEU A 141 16.68 -15.06 6.55
CA LEU A 141 15.65 -15.64 5.70
C LEU A 141 15.44 -17.10 6.10
N PRO A 142 14.23 -17.51 6.53
CA PRO A 142 13.99 -18.89 6.93
C PRO A 142 14.05 -19.85 5.74
N LEU A 143 14.39 -21.11 6.01
CA LEU A 143 14.29 -22.18 5.02
C LEU A 143 12.81 -22.39 4.65
N SER A 144 12.50 -22.42 3.35
CA SER A 144 11.14 -22.61 2.80
C SER A 144 10.12 -21.53 3.19
N PRO A 145 10.35 -20.25 2.84
CA PRO A 145 9.49 -19.14 3.30
C PRO A 145 8.07 -19.17 2.72
N ARG A 146 7.84 -19.80 1.56
CA ARG A 146 6.59 -19.69 0.79
C ARG A 146 5.33 -20.17 1.50
N ALA A 147 5.40 -21.18 2.37
CA ALA A 147 4.23 -21.74 3.04
C ALA A 147 3.99 -21.18 4.45
N VAL A 148 4.98 -20.46 4.97
CA VAL A 148 5.10 -20.14 6.40
C VAL A 148 5.02 -18.63 6.63
N PHE A 149 5.24 -17.84 5.57
CA PHE A 149 5.16 -16.40 5.58
C PHE A 149 3.85 -15.92 4.94
N ALA A 150 3.12 -15.07 5.66
CA ALA A 150 1.85 -14.53 5.20
C ALA A 150 1.69 -13.08 5.65
N ALA A 151 0.82 -12.33 4.96
CA ALA A 151 0.47 -11.00 5.42
C ALA A 151 -0.57 -11.13 6.54
N ALA A 152 -0.62 -10.13 7.40
CA ALA A 152 -1.54 -10.08 8.52
C ALA A 152 -2.10 -8.67 8.69
N SER A 153 -3.41 -8.58 8.88
CA SER A 153 -4.09 -7.32 9.19
C SER A 153 -4.67 -7.41 10.60
N LEU A 154 -4.05 -6.70 11.53
CA LEU A 154 -4.46 -6.66 12.93
C LEU A 154 -5.80 -5.92 13.04
N LEU A 155 -6.80 -6.59 13.62
CA LEU A 155 -8.16 -6.09 13.75
C LEU A 155 -8.45 -5.59 15.15
N MET A 156 -7.92 -6.27 16.16
CA MET A 156 -8.09 -5.90 17.55
C MET A 156 -6.88 -6.38 18.36
N ILE A 157 -6.48 -5.57 19.34
CA ILE A 157 -5.48 -5.92 20.34
C ILE A 157 -5.86 -5.30 21.69
N GLY A 158 -5.99 -6.11 22.74
CA GLY A 158 -6.50 -5.71 24.05
C GLY A 158 -7.86 -6.33 24.36
N GLN A 159 -8.65 -5.69 25.20
CA GLN A 159 -10.01 -6.16 25.54
C GLN A 159 -11.07 -5.59 24.58
N ALA A 160 -12.00 -6.44 24.14
CA ALA A 160 -13.22 -5.99 23.48
C ALA A 160 -14.10 -5.25 24.50
N TYR A 161 -14.22 -3.93 24.36
CA TYR A 161 -15.04 -3.13 25.27
C TYR A 161 -16.52 -3.46 24.99
N GLY A 162 -17.13 -4.26 25.87
CA GLY A 162 -18.56 -4.57 25.79
C GLY A 162 -19.44 -3.31 25.93
N PRO A 163 -20.73 -3.37 25.57
CA PRO A 163 -21.64 -2.22 25.49
C PRO A 163 -21.98 -1.50 26.82
N GLY A 164 -21.30 -1.80 27.93
CA GLY A 164 -21.61 -1.28 29.27
C GLY A 164 -20.39 -0.85 30.08
N GLY A 165 -19.32 -0.41 29.42
CA GLY A 165 -18.03 -0.25 30.07
C GLY A 165 -17.96 0.83 31.13
N ILE A 166 -17.32 0.50 32.24
CA ILE A 166 -16.59 1.44 33.10
C ILE A 166 -15.41 0.67 33.70
N GLY A 167 -14.32 0.60 32.95
CA GLY A 167 -13.03 0.13 33.43
C GLY A 167 -11.97 1.07 32.90
N LEU A 168 -11.67 2.13 33.66
CA LEU A 168 -10.46 2.92 33.45
C LEU A 168 -9.28 1.94 33.43
N GLN A 169 -8.57 1.89 32.30
CA GLN A 169 -7.35 1.11 32.15
C GLN A 169 -6.40 1.37 33.32
N VAL A 170 -6.12 0.33 34.08
CA VAL A 170 -4.88 0.24 34.85
C VAL A 170 -4.12 -0.94 34.25
N GLN A 171 -3.33 -0.62 33.22
CA GLN A 171 -2.36 -1.46 32.51
C GLN A 171 -2.90 -2.51 31.50
N PRO A 172 -2.38 -2.55 30.27
CA PRO A 172 -2.47 -3.73 29.41
C PRO A 172 -1.47 -4.79 29.90
N GLU A 173 -1.97 -5.91 30.42
CA GLU A 173 -1.21 -7.07 30.94
C GLU A 173 -0.95 -8.13 29.85
N LEU A 174 0.08 -8.98 30.01
CA LEU A 174 0.29 -10.17 29.16
C LEU A 174 -0.98 -11.05 29.15
N GLY A 175 -1.32 -11.63 28.00
CA GLY A 175 -2.57 -12.40 27.84
C GLY A 175 -3.74 -11.58 27.28
N GLU A 176 -3.52 -10.30 26.94
CA GLU A 176 -4.49 -9.52 26.18
C GLU A 176 -4.89 -10.20 24.87
N ALA A 177 -6.19 -10.10 24.56
CA ALA A 177 -6.72 -10.71 23.36
C ALA A 177 -6.15 -10.02 22.11
N ILE A 178 -5.92 -10.82 21.08
CA ILE A 178 -5.50 -10.34 19.77
C ILE A 178 -6.37 -11.02 18.73
N SER A 179 -6.80 -10.27 17.72
CA SER A 179 -7.45 -10.83 16.54
C SER A 179 -6.90 -10.18 15.28
N PHE A 180 -6.66 -10.99 14.27
CA PHE A 180 -6.17 -10.53 12.97
C PHE A 180 -6.68 -11.39 11.83
N ALA A 181 -6.74 -10.80 10.64
CA ALA A 181 -6.95 -11.51 9.40
C ALA A 181 -5.60 -11.98 8.86
N LEU A 182 -5.40 -13.28 8.81
CA LEU A 182 -4.28 -13.92 8.13
C LEU A 182 -4.58 -13.97 6.63
N LYS A 183 -3.64 -13.51 5.82
CA LYS A 183 -3.74 -13.44 4.35
C LYS A 183 -2.67 -14.30 3.69
N PRO A 184 -2.94 -15.61 3.48
CA PRO A 184 -2.01 -16.52 2.82
C PRO A 184 -1.65 -16.04 1.42
N ASN A 185 -0.43 -16.34 0.97
CA ASN A 185 0.06 -16.03 -0.39
C ASN A 185 0.08 -14.53 -0.75
N ARG A 186 -0.06 -13.63 0.23
CA ARG A 186 0.05 -12.17 0.04
C ARG A 186 1.46 -11.63 0.24
N VAL A 187 2.44 -12.51 0.47
CA VAL A 187 3.83 -12.10 0.61
C VAL A 187 4.71 -12.94 -0.27
N LEU A 188 5.58 -12.26 -1.01
CA LEU A 188 6.57 -12.86 -1.90
C LEU A 188 7.96 -12.54 -1.38
N VAL A 189 8.75 -13.58 -1.10
CA VAL A 189 10.19 -13.44 -0.91
C VAL A 189 10.86 -13.34 -2.28
N LEU A 190 11.69 -12.32 -2.44
CA LEU A 190 12.34 -12.00 -3.70
C LEU A 190 13.53 -12.93 -3.95
N GLU A 191 13.60 -13.47 -5.15
CA GLU A 191 14.69 -14.30 -5.65
C GLU A 191 15.62 -13.49 -6.57
N THR A 192 16.82 -14.02 -6.82
CA THR A 192 17.76 -13.37 -7.74
C THR A 192 17.15 -13.30 -9.15
N GLY A 193 17.11 -12.09 -9.71
CA GLY A 193 16.54 -11.84 -11.04
C GLY A 193 15.09 -11.37 -11.04
N ASP A 194 14.42 -11.32 -9.87
CA ASP A 194 13.08 -10.77 -9.79
C ASP A 194 13.05 -9.26 -10.09
N SER A 195 12.04 -8.84 -10.87
CA SER A 195 11.73 -7.45 -11.20
C SER A 195 10.21 -7.25 -11.15
N LEU A 196 9.76 -5.99 -11.06
CA LEU A 196 8.31 -5.70 -10.98
C LEU A 196 7.54 -6.21 -12.21
N ASN A 197 8.13 -6.14 -13.41
CA ASN A 197 7.52 -6.69 -14.62
C ASN A 197 7.33 -8.20 -14.54
N LEU A 198 8.38 -8.94 -14.19
CA LEU A 198 8.34 -10.40 -14.11
C LEU A 198 7.38 -10.88 -13.01
N ILE A 199 7.34 -10.18 -11.88
CA ILE A 199 6.41 -10.48 -10.80
C ILE A 199 4.96 -10.16 -11.24
N ALA A 200 4.74 -9.00 -11.86
CA ALA A 200 3.42 -8.62 -12.34
C ALA A 200 2.85 -9.66 -13.32
N GLU A 201 3.65 -10.10 -14.27
CA GLU A 201 3.30 -11.16 -15.22
C GLU A 201 3.03 -12.49 -14.51
N ARG A 202 3.96 -12.94 -13.64
CA ARG A 202 3.86 -14.22 -12.92
C ARG A 202 2.59 -14.33 -12.07
N TYR A 203 2.15 -13.23 -11.46
CA TYR A 203 1.02 -13.20 -10.53
C TYR A 203 -0.26 -12.58 -11.13
N GLY A 204 -0.28 -12.31 -12.44
CA GLY A 204 -1.46 -11.76 -13.12
C GLY A 204 -1.91 -10.41 -12.54
N THR A 205 -0.96 -9.52 -12.24
CA THR A 205 -1.21 -8.17 -11.72
C THR A 205 -0.49 -7.12 -12.56
N THR A 206 -0.52 -5.86 -12.13
CA THR A 206 0.18 -4.76 -12.81
C THR A 206 1.28 -4.19 -11.92
N VAL A 207 2.30 -3.59 -12.54
CA VAL A 207 3.36 -2.86 -11.84
C VAL A 207 2.77 -1.74 -10.99
N GLN A 208 1.73 -1.06 -11.48
CA GLN A 208 1.02 -0.02 -10.73
C GLN A 208 0.36 -0.58 -9.47
N THR A 209 -0.33 -1.73 -9.57
CA THR A 209 -0.94 -2.39 -8.42
C THR A 209 0.11 -2.87 -7.42
N LEU A 210 1.23 -3.44 -7.89
CA LEU A 210 2.35 -3.84 -7.03
C LEU A 210 2.93 -2.66 -6.24
N ARG A 211 3.12 -1.50 -6.89
CA ARG A 211 3.56 -0.27 -6.19
C ARG A 211 2.54 0.23 -5.19
N ALA A 212 1.25 0.14 -5.52
CA ALA A 212 0.18 0.60 -4.62
C ALA A 212 0.17 -0.17 -3.30
N VAL A 213 0.45 -1.48 -3.32
CA VAL A 213 0.53 -2.31 -2.10
C VAL A 213 1.92 -2.33 -1.46
N ASN A 214 2.94 -1.74 -2.10
CA ASN A 214 4.31 -1.63 -1.58
C ASN A 214 4.80 -0.17 -1.64
N PRO A 215 4.48 0.66 -0.62
CA PRO A 215 4.83 2.09 -0.62
C PRO A 215 6.31 2.38 -0.82
N ASP A 216 7.20 1.53 -0.32
CA ASP A 216 8.66 1.67 -0.49
C ASP A 216 9.10 1.57 -1.96
N LEU A 217 8.32 0.86 -2.78
CA LEU A 217 8.55 0.74 -4.23
C LEU A 217 7.87 1.85 -5.03
N ALA A 218 7.04 2.67 -4.38
CA ALA A 218 6.30 3.79 -4.98
C ALA A 218 7.04 5.13 -4.90
N GLN A 219 8.30 5.13 -4.44
CA GLN A 219 9.14 6.32 -4.36
C GLN A 219 9.24 7.04 -5.71
N GLN A 220 9.28 8.36 -5.65
CA GLN A 220 9.31 9.25 -6.80
C GLN A 220 10.61 10.05 -6.77
N GLY A 221 11.10 10.44 -7.95
CA GLY A 221 12.27 11.28 -8.06
C GLY A 221 12.32 12.04 -9.37
N PRO A 222 13.17 13.08 -9.45
CA PRO A 222 13.34 13.88 -10.65
C PRO A 222 14.14 13.11 -11.70
N ILE A 223 13.74 13.26 -12.96
CA ILE A 223 14.53 12.95 -14.15
C ILE A 223 14.69 14.21 -15.00
N THR A 224 15.73 14.24 -15.82
CA THR A 224 15.92 15.25 -16.85
C THR A 224 15.54 14.64 -18.20
N THR A 225 14.61 15.26 -18.91
CA THR A 225 14.16 14.81 -20.24
C THR A 225 15.30 14.92 -21.26
N ALA A 226 15.39 13.92 -22.14
CA ALA A 226 16.29 13.93 -23.28
C ALA A 226 15.53 14.22 -24.57
N ALA A 227 16.25 14.57 -25.63
CA ALA A 227 15.66 14.74 -26.95
C ALA A 227 14.95 13.45 -27.39
N GLY A 228 13.68 13.58 -27.80
CA GLY A 228 12.84 12.45 -28.22
C GLY A 228 12.07 11.77 -27.08
N ASP A 229 12.22 12.20 -25.82
CA ASP A 229 11.32 11.76 -24.76
C ASP A 229 9.92 12.37 -24.98
N THR A 230 8.90 11.53 -24.85
CA THR A 230 7.47 11.88 -24.84
C THR A 230 6.84 11.33 -23.57
N LEU A 231 5.65 11.83 -23.18
CA LEU A 231 4.97 11.28 -22.01
C LEU A 231 4.62 9.81 -22.18
N ASN A 232 4.27 9.37 -23.40
CA ASN A 232 4.04 7.95 -23.71
C ASN A 232 5.30 7.09 -23.46
N VAL A 233 6.46 7.55 -23.95
CA VAL A 233 7.73 6.84 -23.76
C VAL A 233 8.12 6.79 -22.29
N LEU A 234 7.97 7.90 -21.56
CA LEU A 234 8.27 7.95 -20.13
C LEU A 234 7.30 7.08 -19.31
N ALA A 235 6.01 7.11 -19.62
CA ALA A 235 5.00 6.28 -18.96
C ALA A 235 5.33 4.78 -19.13
N ALA A 236 5.62 4.35 -20.35
CA ALA A 236 6.03 2.97 -20.63
C ALA A 236 7.34 2.60 -19.92
N ARG A 237 8.38 3.44 -20.01
CA ARG A 237 9.70 3.21 -19.39
C ARG A 237 9.61 3.07 -17.87
N HIS A 238 8.72 3.84 -17.24
CA HIS A 238 8.50 3.82 -15.80
C HIS A 238 7.33 2.92 -15.37
N GLY A 239 6.70 2.19 -16.30
CA GLY A 239 5.54 1.30 -16.04
C GLY A 239 4.45 2.01 -15.26
N THR A 240 4.03 3.15 -15.76
CA THR A 240 2.94 3.95 -15.23
C THR A 240 2.08 4.47 -16.38
N THR A 241 1.08 5.29 -16.08
CA THR A 241 0.20 5.91 -17.06
C THR A 241 0.61 7.37 -17.30
N VAL A 242 0.21 7.92 -18.44
CA VAL A 242 0.38 9.35 -18.74
C VAL A 242 -0.35 10.21 -17.71
N ASP A 243 -1.55 9.78 -17.31
CA ASP A 243 -2.36 10.48 -16.32
C ASP A 243 -1.66 10.57 -14.96
N TYR A 244 -1.02 9.47 -14.54
CA TYR A 244 -0.20 9.46 -13.34
C TYR A 244 0.99 10.42 -13.45
N LEU A 245 1.68 10.46 -14.60
CA LEU A 245 2.78 11.41 -14.81
C LEU A 245 2.31 12.86 -14.79
N ARG A 246 1.18 13.18 -15.42
CA ARG A 246 0.56 14.51 -15.37
C ARG A 246 0.18 14.91 -13.94
N LYS A 247 -0.33 13.96 -13.15
CA LYS A 247 -0.63 14.19 -11.73
C LYS A 247 0.60 14.49 -10.88
N LEU A 248 1.73 13.84 -11.18
CA LEU A 248 3.00 14.11 -10.50
C LEU A 248 3.65 15.43 -10.95
N ASN A 249 3.31 15.92 -12.13
CA ASN A 249 3.92 17.09 -12.74
C ASN A 249 2.85 18.12 -13.14
N PRO A 250 2.32 18.89 -12.18
CA PRO A 250 1.34 19.95 -12.47
C PRO A 250 1.84 21.00 -13.47
N SER A 251 3.16 21.14 -13.65
CA SER A 251 3.77 22.01 -14.67
C SER A 251 3.45 21.60 -16.12
N LEU A 252 2.90 20.40 -16.34
CA LEU A 252 2.43 19.94 -17.65
C LEU A 252 0.98 20.35 -17.95
N LEU A 253 0.31 21.03 -17.02
CA LEU A 253 -1.00 21.66 -17.23
C LEU A 253 -0.81 23.02 -17.91
N ARG A 254 -1.81 23.41 -18.71
CA ARG A 254 -1.80 24.72 -19.35
C ARG A 254 -2.11 25.79 -18.31
N ALA A 255 -1.18 26.72 -18.09
CA ALA A 255 -1.30 27.77 -17.07
C ALA A 255 -2.57 28.64 -17.22
N ASP A 256 -3.04 28.88 -18.44
CA ASP A 256 -4.22 29.70 -18.74
C ASP A 256 -5.52 28.89 -18.90
N GLY A 257 -5.45 27.56 -18.83
CA GLY A 257 -6.57 26.67 -19.14
C GLY A 257 -7.09 26.79 -20.59
N HIS A 258 -8.24 26.16 -20.85
CA HIS A 258 -9.01 26.31 -22.09
C HIS A 258 -10.31 27.07 -21.80
N THR A 259 -10.51 28.22 -22.43
CA THR A 259 -11.78 28.94 -22.37
C THR A 259 -12.76 28.30 -23.35
N THR A 260 -13.81 27.71 -22.81
CA THR A 260 -14.87 27.04 -23.58
C THR A 260 -15.59 28.00 -24.53
N ALA A 261 -15.68 27.60 -25.80
CA ALA A 261 -16.45 28.28 -26.84
C ALA A 261 -17.83 27.66 -27.04
N ALA A 262 -18.69 28.33 -27.81
CA ALA A 262 -20.01 27.81 -28.15
C ALA A 262 -19.91 26.49 -28.94
N GLY A 263 -20.46 25.42 -28.37
CA GLY A 263 -20.45 24.09 -28.98
C GLY A 263 -19.36 23.15 -28.46
N ASP A 264 -18.45 23.62 -27.60
CA ASP A 264 -17.44 22.76 -26.97
C ASP A 264 -18.12 21.70 -26.10
N THR A 265 -17.69 20.44 -26.26
CA THR A 265 -18.14 19.31 -25.45
C THR A 265 -16.94 18.64 -24.78
N LEU A 266 -17.15 17.96 -23.65
CA LEU A 266 -16.06 17.21 -22.99
C LEU A 266 -15.43 16.17 -23.94
N LYS A 267 -16.24 15.52 -24.78
CA LYS A 267 -15.77 14.55 -25.77
C LYS A 267 -14.87 15.19 -26.83
N GLN A 268 -15.24 16.34 -27.37
CA GLN A 268 -14.42 17.05 -28.37
C GLN A 268 -13.13 17.58 -27.75
N LEU A 269 -13.21 18.21 -26.57
CA LEU A 269 -12.02 18.69 -25.87
C LEU A 269 -11.05 17.54 -25.53
N ALA A 270 -11.57 16.37 -25.15
CA ALA A 270 -10.74 15.20 -24.92
C ALA A 270 -9.95 14.79 -26.19
N ILE A 271 -10.57 14.85 -27.36
CA ILE A 271 -9.94 14.57 -28.65
C ILE A 271 -8.90 15.66 -29.00
N ASP A 272 -9.28 16.93 -28.89
CA ASP A 272 -8.44 18.07 -29.29
C ASP A 272 -7.13 18.13 -28.49
N TYR A 273 -7.22 17.82 -27.20
CA TYR A 273 -6.11 17.81 -26.24
C TYR A 273 -5.44 16.45 -26.06
N ASP A 274 -5.83 15.43 -26.83
CA ASP A 274 -5.31 14.06 -26.75
C ASP A 274 -5.28 13.54 -25.29
N THR A 275 -6.47 13.52 -24.69
CA THR A 275 -6.72 13.12 -23.32
C THR A 275 -8.04 12.33 -23.22
N THR A 276 -8.43 11.91 -22.02
CA THR A 276 -9.70 11.22 -21.79
C THR A 276 -10.71 12.15 -21.13
N VAL A 277 -12.01 11.87 -21.33
CA VAL A 277 -13.07 12.61 -20.64
C VAL A 277 -12.95 12.44 -19.12
N ASP A 278 -12.54 11.26 -18.66
CA ASP A 278 -12.38 10.98 -17.23
C ASP A 278 -11.18 11.75 -16.66
N TRP A 279 -10.11 11.97 -17.43
CA TRP A 279 -9.04 12.89 -17.06
C TRP A 279 -9.56 14.32 -16.95
N LEU A 280 -10.33 14.82 -17.93
CA LEU A 280 -10.90 16.18 -17.86
C LEU A 280 -11.76 16.36 -16.60
N ARG A 281 -12.57 15.36 -16.24
CA ARG A 281 -13.39 15.38 -15.02
C ARG A 281 -12.55 15.36 -13.74
N LEU A 282 -11.47 14.57 -13.73
CA LEU A 282 -10.58 14.47 -12.57
C LEU A 282 -9.97 15.83 -12.19
N TYR A 283 -9.64 16.67 -13.17
CA TYR A 283 -9.06 17.99 -12.96
C TYR A 283 -10.09 19.12 -12.93
N ASN A 284 -11.32 18.87 -13.38
CA ASN A 284 -12.43 19.83 -13.39
C ASN A 284 -13.65 19.21 -12.66
N PRO A 285 -13.60 19.09 -11.32
CA PRO A 285 -14.58 18.32 -10.54
C PRO A 285 -16.02 18.86 -10.64
N ASP A 286 -16.18 20.14 -10.97
CA ASP A 286 -17.50 20.77 -11.21
C ASP A 286 -18.25 20.13 -12.39
N TYR A 287 -17.53 19.44 -13.28
CA TYR A 287 -18.05 18.80 -14.50
C TYR A 287 -18.05 17.27 -14.44
N ASP A 288 -17.79 16.67 -13.27
CA ASP A 288 -17.71 15.21 -13.10
C ASP A 288 -19.00 14.50 -13.58
N ARG A 289 -20.16 15.12 -13.32
CA ARG A 289 -21.48 14.58 -13.70
C ARG A 289 -21.98 15.08 -15.06
N SER A 290 -21.23 15.94 -15.75
CA SER A 290 -21.65 16.49 -17.03
C SER A 290 -21.64 15.41 -18.12
N PRO A 291 -22.68 15.32 -18.97
CA PRO A 291 -22.70 14.36 -20.07
C PRO A 291 -21.54 14.61 -21.04
N ARG A 292 -20.99 13.53 -21.61
CA ARG A 292 -19.78 13.60 -22.45
C ARG A 292 -19.99 14.42 -23.74
N SER A 293 -21.21 14.44 -24.26
CA SER A 293 -21.58 15.04 -25.54
C SER A 293 -22.41 16.32 -25.42
N ASP A 294 -22.73 16.75 -24.19
CA ASP A 294 -23.51 17.96 -23.98
C ASP A 294 -22.60 19.20 -24.07
N PRO A 295 -23.10 20.31 -24.62
CA PRO A 295 -22.32 21.54 -24.73
C PRO A 295 -22.03 22.13 -23.35
N LEU A 296 -20.78 22.55 -23.16
CA LEU A 296 -20.31 23.18 -21.93
C LEU A 296 -20.74 24.64 -21.87
N PRO A 297 -20.89 25.23 -20.66
CA PRO A 297 -21.21 26.64 -20.52
C PRO A 297 -20.10 27.51 -21.13
N VAL A 298 -20.47 28.45 -22.00
CA VAL A 298 -19.52 29.30 -22.72
C VAL A 298 -18.79 30.26 -21.76
N GLY A 299 -17.48 30.42 -21.96
CA GLY A 299 -16.65 31.35 -21.20
C GLY A 299 -16.09 30.81 -19.88
N VAL A 300 -16.31 29.52 -19.60
CA VAL A 300 -15.67 28.83 -18.47
C VAL A 300 -14.25 28.41 -18.87
N THR A 301 -13.31 28.60 -17.94
CA THR A 301 -11.95 28.07 -18.05
C THR A 301 -11.87 26.65 -17.50
N LEU A 302 -11.38 25.72 -18.32
CA LEU A 302 -11.12 24.33 -17.94
C LEU A 302 -9.61 24.06 -17.86
N GLU A 303 -9.21 23.28 -16.87
CA GLU A 303 -7.87 22.72 -16.77
C GLU A 303 -7.68 21.67 -17.87
N VAL A 304 -6.74 21.91 -18.77
CA VAL A 304 -6.40 21.05 -19.91
C VAL A 304 -4.88 20.82 -19.98
N PRO A 305 -4.42 19.69 -20.54
CA PRO A 305 -2.99 19.44 -20.66
C PRO A 305 -2.33 20.42 -21.64
N ALA A 306 -1.12 20.87 -21.33
CA ALA A 306 -0.35 21.76 -22.19
C ALA A 306 0.29 21.04 -23.39
N ILE A 307 0.60 19.75 -23.23
CA ILE A 307 1.37 18.95 -24.18
C ILE A 307 0.62 17.63 -24.43
N ARG A 308 0.51 17.23 -25.70
CA ARG A 308 -0.08 15.92 -26.05
C ARG A 308 0.84 14.80 -25.61
N PRO A 309 0.33 13.62 -25.24
CA PRO A 309 1.14 12.51 -24.78
C PRO A 309 2.24 12.06 -25.76
N SER A 310 1.99 12.22 -27.06
CA SER A 310 2.91 11.88 -28.15
C SER A 310 3.90 12.98 -28.52
N ASP A 311 3.67 14.22 -28.09
CA ASP A 311 4.51 15.34 -28.49
C ASP A 311 5.86 15.28 -27.74
N PRO A 312 6.95 15.69 -28.41
CA PRO A 312 8.27 15.72 -27.79
C PRO A 312 8.30 16.74 -26.64
N LEU A 313 8.86 16.32 -25.51
CA LEU A 313 9.11 17.20 -24.36
C LEU A 313 10.37 18.04 -24.60
N ASP A 314 10.42 19.21 -23.98
CA ASP A 314 11.59 20.08 -24.03
C ASP A 314 12.80 19.38 -23.38
N PRO A 315 13.95 19.26 -24.07
CA PRO A 315 15.14 18.66 -23.48
C PRO A 315 15.64 19.47 -22.28
N GLY A 316 16.05 18.81 -21.21
CA GLY A 316 16.51 19.47 -20.00
C GLY A 316 15.39 19.80 -18.99
N GLN A 317 14.13 19.56 -19.34
CA GLN A 317 13.01 19.71 -18.42
C GLN A 317 13.11 18.69 -17.28
N VAL A 318 12.88 19.14 -16.05
CA VAL A 318 12.87 18.28 -14.86
C VAL A 318 11.45 17.79 -14.59
N LEU A 319 11.26 16.46 -14.58
CA LEU A 319 9.96 15.82 -14.30
C LEU A 319 10.09 14.79 -13.18
N GLN A 320 9.07 14.70 -12.34
CA GLN A 320 8.92 13.66 -11.32
C GLN A 320 8.36 12.38 -11.92
N VAL A 321 9.03 11.26 -11.66
CA VAL A 321 8.64 9.93 -12.13
C VAL A 321 8.84 8.88 -11.03
N PRO A 322 8.21 7.69 -11.11
CA PRO A 322 8.56 6.56 -10.26
C PRO A 322 10.04 6.19 -10.39
N LEU A 323 10.75 6.11 -9.27
CA LEU A 323 12.19 5.89 -9.22
C LEU A 323 12.57 4.47 -9.65
N ILE A 324 11.86 3.46 -9.13
CA ILE A 324 12.11 2.05 -9.45
C ILE A 324 11.44 1.73 -10.76
N ARG A 325 12.21 1.49 -11.82
CA ARG A 325 11.67 1.09 -13.13
C ARG A 325 11.14 -0.35 -13.09
N PRO A 326 10.21 -0.71 -13.98
CA PRO A 326 9.62 -2.04 -13.96
C PRO A 326 10.61 -3.18 -14.19
N ALA A 327 11.66 -2.92 -14.97
CA ALA A 327 12.75 -3.84 -15.24
C ALA A 327 13.91 -3.74 -14.23
N THR A 328 13.85 -2.84 -13.23
CA THR A 328 14.87 -2.77 -12.19
C THR A 328 14.84 -4.06 -11.38
N LEU A 329 16.01 -4.71 -11.24
CA LEU A 329 16.16 -5.89 -10.39
C LEU A 329 15.98 -5.50 -8.94
N LEU A 330 15.13 -6.23 -8.23
CA LEU A 330 14.92 -6.06 -6.81
C LEU A 330 15.98 -6.82 -6.01
N SER A 331 16.22 -6.40 -4.77
CA SER A 331 17.17 -7.05 -3.88
C SER A 331 16.68 -8.45 -3.49
N ALA A 332 17.40 -9.47 -3.95
CA ALA A 332 17.15 -10.85 -3.56
C ALA A 332 17.25 -11.02 -2.04
N GLY A 333 16.41 -11.87 -1.47
CA GLY A 333 16.30 -12.07 -0.03
C GLY A 333 15.48 -10.99 0.69
N GLY A 334 15.02 -9.94 0.01
CA GLY A 334 13.95 -9.08 0.51
C GLY A 334 12.57 -9.74 0.34
N TRP A 335 11.52 -9.01 0.66
CA TRP A 335 10.14 -9.44 0.40
C TRP A 335 9.25 -8.26 0.02
N ILE A 336 8.14 -8.55 -0.65
CA ILE A 336 7.11 -7.58 -1.03
C ILE A 336 5.72 -8.16 -0.79
N TYR A 337 4.72 -7.28 -0.63
CA TYR A 337 3.33 -7.67 -0.62
C TYR A 337 2.80 -7.92 -2.04
N LEU A 338 1.96 -8.94 -2.17
CA LEU A 338 1.17 -9.22 -3.36
C LEU A 338 -0.26 -8.75 -3.15
N PRO A 339 -0.92 -8.20 -4.18
CA PRO A 339 -2.31 -7.75 -4.07
C PRO A 339 -3.27 -8.94 -3.89
N PRO A 340 -4.54 -8.66 -3.54
CA PRO A 340 -5.61 -9.63 -3.66
C PRO A 340 -5.61 -10.26 -5.06
N LEU A 341 -5.61 -11.60 -5.11
CA LEU A 341 -5.88 -12.33 -6.34
C LEU A 341 -7.31 -11.94 -6.72
N ARG A 342 -7.47 -11.23 -7.83
CA ARG A 342 -8.81 -10.94 -8.33
C ARG A 342 -9.50 -12.28 -8.54
N GLY A 343 -10.62 -12.50 -7.87
CA GLY A 343 -11.60 -13.44 -8.40
C GLY A 343 -11.90 -12.93 -9.81
N VAL A 344 -11.76 -13.79 -10.83
CA VAL A 344 -12.10 -13.43 -12.20
C VAL A 344 -13.61 -13.15 -12.23
N SER A 345 -14.00 -11.90 -12.00
CA SER A 345 -15.34 -11.42 -12.29
C SER A 345 -15.29 -10.97 -13.75
N ALA A 346 -15.76 -11.84 -14.65
CA ALA A 346 -15.93 -11.49 -16.05
C ALA A 346 -16.88 -10.30 -16.28
N ALA A 347 -17.56 -9.80 -15.24
CA ALA A 347 -18.51 -8.71 -15.31
C ALA A 347 -17.88 -7.31 -15.23
N ASP A 348 -16.70 -7.15 -14.62
CA ASP A 348 -16.10 -5.83 -14.40
C ASP A 348 -15.44 -5.24 -15.66
N ASP A 349 -15.19 -6.05 -16.69
CA ASP A 349 -14.62 -5.64 -17.97
C ASP A 349 -15.68 -5.44 -19.08
N LEU A 350 -16.98 -5.54 -18.77
CA LEU A 350 -18.07 -5.53 -19.76
C LEU A 350 -18.92 -4.24 -19.80
N TRP A 351 -18.66 -3.26 -18.94
CA TRP A 351 -19.46 -2.02 -18.93
C TRP A 351 -19.00 -0.97 -19.96
N ASP A 352 -17.88 -1.20 -20.63
CA ASP A 352 -17.28 -0.27 -21.61
C ASP A 352 -17.17 -0.85 -23.03
N VAL A 353 -17.87 -1.96 -23.31
CA VAL A 353 -18.02 -2.47 -24.68
C VAL A 353 -19.28 -1.84 -25.29
N ASP A 354 -19.10 -0.82 -26.12
CA ASP A 354 -20.16 -0.31 -26.98
C ASP A 354 -20.53 -1.41 -27.99
N LEU A 355 -21.69 -2.05 -27.80
CA LEU A 355 -22.22 -3.11 -28.66
C LEU A 355 -22.87 -2.55 -29.93
N THR A 356 -22.76 -1.25 -30.19
CA THR A 356 -23.25 -0.69 -31.46
C THR A 356 -22.34 -1.15 -32.61
N PRO A 357 -22.90 -1.75 -33.67
CA PRO A 357 -22.10 -2.13 -34.83
C PRO A 357 -21.58 -0.88 -35.52
N ASP A 358 -20.29 -0.90 -35.90
CA ASP A 358 -19.67 0.17 -36.67
C ASP A 358 -20.51 0.51 -37.92
N PRO A 359 -20.65 1.81 -38.26
CA PRO A 359 -21.33 2.19 -39.48
C PRO A 359 -20.60 1.59 -40.69
N PRO A 360 -21.33 1.13 -41.72
CA PRO A 360 -20.71 0.48 -42.87
C PRO A 360 -19.73 1.42 -43.57
N PRO A 361 -18.62 0.90 -44.10
CA PRO A 361 -17.61 1.71 -44.76
C PRO A 361 -18.22 2.47 -45.92
N VAL A 362 -17.96 3.78 -45.95
CA VAL A 362 -18.35 4.65 -47.08
C VAL A 362 -17.56 4.17 -48.29
N THR A 363 -18.25 3.53 -49.23
CA THR A 363 -17.69 3.21 -50.55
C THR A 363 -17.43 4.49 -51.34
N PRO A 364 -16.36 4.53 -52.15
CA PRO A 364 -15.85 5.75 -52.79
C PRO A 364 -16.84 6.45 -53.72
#